data_AF-A0A819J382-F1
#
_entry.id   AF-A0A819J382-F1
#
_cell.length_a   1.000
_cell.length_b   1.000
_cell.length_c   1.000
_cell.angle_alpha   90.00
_cell.angle_beta   90.00
_cell.angle_gamma   90.00
#
_symmetry.space_group_name_H-M   'P 1'
#
loop_
_entity.id
_entity.type
_entity.pdbx_description
1 polymer ?
#
loop_
_entity_poly.entity_id
_entity_poly.type
_entity_poly.pdbx_seq_one_letter_code
_entity_poly.pdbx_strand_id
1 'polypeptide(L)' 'NKMASRNHPSMIKSQRSNDPADDINVLLLGHIGVGKSTFINGLANYLCYDTLEEAVNDQMQVIIPSAFFLV' A
#
# COMPACT_ATOMS: atom_id res chain seq x y z
N ASN A 1 6.57 -48.87 -5.80
CA ASN A 1 7.64 -48.25 -6.61
C ASN A 1 7.40 -46.75 -6.63
N LYS A 2 8.39 -45.98 -6.16
CA LYS A 2 8.35 -44.55 -5.89
C LYS A 2 8.57 -43.76 -7.17
N MET A 3 7.62 -42.91 -7.59
CA MET A 3 7.87 -41.75 -8.47
C MET A 3 6.86 -40.66 -8.10
N ALA A 4 7.17 -39.81 -7.11
CA ALA A 4 7.58 -38.41 -7.34
C ALA A 4 6.50 -37.66 -8.16
N SER A 5 5.44 -37.18 -7.50
CA SER A 5 5.36 -35.78 -7.06
C SER A 5 6.13 -34.82 -7.98
N ARG A 6 5.45 -34.36 -9.03
CA ARG A 6 5.74 -33.09 -9.67
C ARG A 6 4.41 -32.33 -9.72
N ASN A 7 3.94 -31.94 -8.53
CA ASN A 7 2.99 -30.85 -8.43
C ASN A 7 3.74 -29.61 -8.92
N HIS A 8 3.61 -29.32 -10.22
CA HIS A 8 3.84 -27.98 -10.71
C HIS A 8 3.01 -27.07 -9.80
N PRO A 9 3.57 -26.00 -9.21
CA PRO A 9 2.75 -25.06 -8.48
C PRO A 9 1.77 -24.49 -9.50
N SER A 10 0.54 -25.02 -9.50
CA SER A 10 -0.60 -24.35 -10.09
C SER A 10 -0.68 -23.05 -9.32
N MET A 11 -0.19 -21.97 -9.93
CA MET A 11 -0.52 -20.62 -9.48
C MET A 11 -1.98 -20.65 -9.09
N ILE A 12 -2.26 -20.47 -7.80
CA ILE A 12 -3.61 -20.19 -7.32
C ILE A 12 -3.98 -18.89 -8.04
N LYS A 13 -4.65 -19.01 -9.18
CA LYS A 13 -5.40 -17.91 -9.77
C LYS A 13 -6.52 -17.68 -8.77
N SER A 14 -6.25 -16.78 -7.82
CA SER A 14 -7.27 -16.22 -6.94
C SER A 14 -8.40 -15.77 -7.85
N GLN A 15 -9.52 -16.48 -7.81
CA GLN A 15 -10.73 -16.06 -8.47
C GLN A 15 -11.13 -14.70 -7.88
N ARG A 16 -10.86 -13.62 -8.59
CA ARG A 16 -11.53 -12.33 -8.39
C ARG A 16 -12.30 -12.05 -9.68
N SER A 17 -13.60 -12.24 -9.65
CA SER A 17 -14.47 -11.63 -10.64
C SER A 17 -15.41 -10.71 -9.90
N ASN A 18 -15.32 -9.41 -10.16
CA ASN A 18 -16.44 -8.53 -10.57
C ASN A 18 -16.00 -7.04 -10.43
N ASP A 19 -15.32 -6.60 -11.49
CA ASP A 19 -14.90 -5.25 -11.95
C ASP A 19 -14.96 -4.02 -11.00
N PRO A 20 -13.81 -3.61 -10.44
CA PRO A 20 -13.59 -2.29 -9.88
C PRO A 20 -12.19 -1.76 -10.28
N ALA A 21 -12.09 -0.99 -11.38
CA ALA A 21 -10.86 -0.30 -11.85
C ALA A 21 -9.54 -0.99 -11.46
N ASP A 22 -9.07 -1.94 -12.28
CA ASP A 22 -7.80 -2.70 -12.15
C ASP A 22 -6.90 -2.21 -11.01
N ASP A 23 -6.89 -2.93 -9.88
CA ASP A 23 -6.03 -2.65 -8.72
C ASP A 23 -4.62 -2.22 -9.18
N ILE A 24 -4.26 -0.96 -8.94
CA ILE A 24 -2.98 -0.41 -9.38
C ILE A 24 -1.93 -0.67 -8.32
N ASN A 25 -0.89 -1.44 -8.68
CA ASN A 25 0.27 -1.64 -7.84
C ASN A 25 1.30 -0.54 -8.11
N VAL A 26 1.54 0.32 -7.11
CA VAL A 26 2.55 1.39 -7.18
C VAL A 26 3.75 1.02 -6.32
N LEU A 27 4.95 1.04 -6.92
CA LEU A 27 6.21 0.82 -6.21
C LEU A 27 6.95 2.15 -5.99
N LEU A 28 7.05 2.57 -4.72
CA LEU A 28 7.79 3.77 -4.32
C LEU A 28 9.22 3.41 -3.93
N LEU A 29 10.20 3.90 -4.68
CA LEU A 29 11.63 3.67 -4.44
C LEU A 29 12.34 4.91 -3.92
N GLY A 30 13.33 4.72 -3.05
CA GLY A 30 14.16 5.80 -2.51
C GLY A 30 14.95 5.36 -1.28
N HIS A 31 16.00 6.10 -0.93
CA HIS A 31 16.85 5.78 0.23
C HIS A 31 16.09 5.82 1.57
N ILE A 32 16.70 5.28 2.63
CA ILE A 32 16.13 5.34 3.99
C ILE A 32 16.01 6.81 4.42
N GLY A 33 14.90 7.17 5.09
CA GLY A 33 14.69 8.52 5.59
C GLY A 33 14.20 9.55 4.57
N VAL A 34 14.08 9.22 3.27
CA VAL A 34 13.58 10.16 2.24
C VAL A 34 12.09 10.52 2.37
N GLY A 35 11.37 9.87 3.30
CA GLY A 35 9.96 10.20 3.57
C GLY A 35 8.92 9.43 2.75
N LYS A 36 9.24 8.24 2.23
CA LYS A 36 8.27 7.41 1.47
C LYS A 36 6.98 7.11 2.26
N SER A 37 7.09 6.74 3.54
CA SER A 37 5.90 6.49 4.39
C SER A 37 5.11 7.78 4.64
N THR A 38 5.81 8.90 4.86
CA THR A 38 5.21 10.22 4.99
C THR A 38 4.45 10.62 3.73
N PHE A 39 5.00 10.34 2.54
CA PHE A 39 4.35 10.59 1.26
C PHE A 39 3.05 9.78 1.11
N ILE A 40 3.04 8.50 1.47
CA ILE A 40 1.82 7.68 1.41
C ILE A 40 0.72 8.23 2.33
N ASN A 41 1.07 8.60 3.57
CA ASN A 41 0.11 9.21 4.48
C ASN A 41 -0.40 10.56 3.95
N GLY A 42 0.49 11.41 3.42
CA GLY A 42 0.08 12.68 2.80
C GLY A 42 -0.84 12.50 1.60
N LEU A 43 -0.54 11.54 0.72
CA LEU A 43 -1.38 11.22 -0.44
C LEU A 43 -2.75 10.71 -0.01
N ALA A 44 -2.84 9.88 1.03
CA ALA A 44 -4.10 9.43 1.57
C ALA A 44 -4.97 10.61 2.04
N ASN A 45 -4.39 11.55 2.77
CA ASN A 45 -5.10 12.74 3.23
C ASN A 45 -5.52 13.64 2.04
N TYR A 46 -4.66 13.81 1.04
CA TYR A 46 -4.99 14.56 -0.17
C TYR A 46 -6.19 13.97 -0.93
N LEU A 47 -6.33 12.64 -0.93
CA LEU A 47 -7.47 11.98 -1.59
C LEU A 47 -8.75 11.97 -0.74
N CYS A 48 -8.62 12.13 0.59
CA CYS A 48 -9.75 12.11 1.51
C CYS A 48 -10.36 13.50 1.77
N TYR A 49 -9.60 14.58 1.58
CA TYR A 49 -10.01 15.94 1.89
C TYR A 49 -9.90 16.84 0.67
N ASP A 50 -10.88 17.73 0.48
CA ASP A 50 -10.92 18.63 -0.69
C ASP A 50 -9.96 19.81 -0.53
N THR A 51 -9.63 20.17 0.72
CA THR A 51 -8.77 21.32 1.04
C THR A 51 -7.75 20.99 2.13
N LEU A 52 -6.66 21.75 2.14
CA LEU A 52 -5.66 21.65 3.20
C LEU A 52 -6.22 22.12 4.55
N GLU A 53 -7.05 23.18 4.57
CA GLU A 53 -7.69 23.61 5.82
C GLU A 53 -8.54 22.49 6.43
N GLU A 54 -9.33 21.77 5.63
CA GLU A 54 -10.13 20.64 6.11
C GLU A 54 -9.25 19.53 6.69
N ALA A 55 -8.19 19.13 5.96
CA ALA A 55 -7.26 18.09 6.39
C ALA A 55 -6.52 18.44 7.70
N VAL A 56 -6.29 19.73 7.98
CA VAL A 56 -5.62 20.19 9.22
C VAL A 56 -6.59 20.24 10.41
N ASN A 57 -7.86 20.54 10.17
CA ASN A 57 -8.86 20.66 11.23
C ASN A 57 -9.51 19.33 11.61
N ASP A 58 -9.40 18.30 10.75
CA ASP A 58 -9.96 16.97 10.98
C ASP A 58 -8.89 15.92 11.36
N GLN A 59 -9.31 14.69 11.63
CA GLN A 59 -8.44 13.56 11.99
C GLN A 59 -7.64 13.05 10.77
N MET A 60 -6.35 13.36 10.74
CA MET A 60 -5.43 12.89 9.70
C MET A 60 -5.49 11.36 9.51
N GLN A 61 -5.65 10.93 8.27
CA GLN A 61 -5.59 9.52 7.87
C GLN A 61 -4.14 9.03 7.94
N VAL A 62 -3.85 8.09 8.86
CA VAL A 62 -2.53 7.48 9.01
C VAL A 62 -2.61 6.01 8.62
N ILE A 63 -2.36 5.72 7.34
CA ILE A 63 -2.38 4.35 6.80
C ILE A 63 -1.13 3.58 7.24
N ILE A 64 0.02 4.25 7.25
CA ILE A 64 1.31 3.66 7.63
C ILE A 64 1.80 4.35 8.90
N PRO A 65 1.68 3.70 10.07
CA PRO A 65 2.28 4.20 11.30
C PRO A 65 3.77 4.43 11.08
N SER A 66 4.24 5.65 11.30
CA SER A 66 5.66 5.99 11.22
C SER A 66 6.17 6.28 12.63
N ALA A 67 7.08 5.42 13.10
CA ALA A 67 7.84 5.65 14.31
C ALA A 67 9.20 6.20 13.92
N PHE A 68 9.53 7.40 14.40
CA PHE A 68 10.87 7.97 14.26
C PHE A 68 11.67 7.59 15.50
N PHE A 69 12.71 6.78 15.31
CA PHE A 69 13.71 6.56 16.35
C PHE A 69 14.76 7.66 16.19
N LEU A 70 14.84 8.56 17.17
CA LEU A 70 15.94 9.49 17.28
C LEU A 70 17.15 8.67 17.76
N VAL A 71 18.20 8.61 16.95
CA VAL A 71 19.48 7.96 17.29
C VAL A 71 20.34 8.92 18.09
#